data_AF-A0A7C7KU91-F1
#
_entry.id   AF-A0A7C7KU91-F1
#
_cell.length_a   1.000
_cell.length_b   1.000
_cell.length_c   1.000
_cell.angle_alpha   90.00
_cell.angle_beta   90.00
_cell.angle_gamma   90.00
#
_symmetry.space_group_name_H-M   'P 1'
#
loop_
_entity.id
_entity.type
_entity.pdbx_description
1 polymer ?
#
loop_
_entity_poly.entity_id
_entity_poly.type
_entity_poly.pdbx_seq_one_letter_code
_entity_poly.pdbx_strand_id
1 'polypeptide(L)'
;MTAIDFSPEPGFEQSNLFDPKVSAFLQSSAENNQLIKDVLDRVDMEMGRVLEDLIDVLVDKGVMNFTDLPEPEQNKLLFKKTIRNSLSRDYSISNEIPL
;
A
#
# COMPACT_ATOMS: atom_id res chain seq x y z
N MET A 1 18.77 -2.84 -16.49
CA MET A 1 17.76 -1.84 -16.07
C MET A 1 17.61 -2.02 -14.58
N THR A 2 18.01 -1.02 -13.78
CA THR A 2 18.04 -1.13 -12.32
C THR A 2 16.74 -0.56 -11.76
N ALA A 3 16.07 -1.30 -10.87
CA ALA A 3 14.77 -0.95 -10.30
C ALA A 3 14.80 -1.09 -8.77
N ILE A 4 13.88 -0.41 -8.08
CA ILE A 4 13.60 -0.62 -6.65
C ILE A 4 12.33 -1.45 -6.54
N ASP A 5 12.40 -2.55 -5.80
CA ASP A 5 11.24 -3.33 -5.39
C ASP A 5 11.14 -3.41 -3.86
N PHE A 6 9.92 -3.44 -3.36
CA PHE A 6 9.60 -3.56 -1.93
C PHE A 6 9.32 -5.01 -1.51
N SER A 7 9.36 -5.95 -2.47
CA SER A 7 9.31 -7.39 -2.24
C SER A 7 10.70 -8.02 -2.43
N PRO A 8 11.07 -9.02 -1.62
CA PRO A 8 12.35 -9.70 -1.79
C PRO A 8 12.36 -10.53 -3.09
N GLU A 9 13.24 -10.16 -4.02
CA GLU A 9 13.44 -10.88 -5.28
C GLU A 9 14.87 -11.41 -5.45
N PRO A 10 15.05 -12.60 -6.06
CA PRO A 10 16.39 -13.11 -6.40
C PRO A 10 17.12 -12.14 -7.33
N GLY A 11 18.36 -11.79 -6.99
CA GLY A 11 19.19 -10.87 -7.79
C GLY A 11 19.12 -9.40 -7.36
N PHE A 12 18.36 -9.08 -6.30
CA PHE A 12 18.33 -7.76 -5.68
C PHE A 12 19.16 -7.73 -4.39
N GLU A 13 19.88 -6.63 -4.16
CA GLU A 13 20.51 -6.34 -2.86
C GLU A 13 19.43 -5.81 -1.91
N GLN A 14 19.21 -6.50 -0.79
CA GLN A 14 18.34 -5.98 0.26
C GLN A 14 19.04 -4.84 0.98
N SER A 15 18.36 -3.71 1.06
CA SER A 15 18.81 -2.56 1.84
C SER A 15 17.64 -1.90 2.57
N ASN A 16 17.96 -1.08 3.55
CA ASN A 16 17.01 -0.25 4.27
C ASN A 16 16.71 1.00 3.44
N LEU A 17 15.47 1.49 3.44
CA LEU A 17 15.06 2.75 2.79
C LEU A 17 15.88 3.97 3.26
N PHE A 18 16.43 3.92 4.47
CA PHE A 18 17.27 5.00 5.02
C PHE A 18 18.77 4.85 4.73
N ASP A 19 19.19 3.80 4.02
CA ASP A 19 20.59 3.64 3.62
C ASP A 19 20.98 4.79 2.66
N PRO A 20 22.07 5.54 2.92
CA PRO A 20 22.58 6.56 2.01
C PRO A 20 22.79 6.05 0.56
N LYS A 21 22.99 4.75 0.35
CA LYS A 21 23.07 4.15 -0.98
C LYS A 21 21.74 4.23 -1.74
N VAL A 22 20.61 4.09 -1.06
CA VAL A 22 19.28 4.16 -1.67
C VAL A 22 18.99 5.59 -2.13
N SER A 23 19.29 6.59 -1.30
CA SER A 23 19.12 8.00 -1.70
C SER A 23 20.10 8.39 -2.81
N ALA A 24 21.35 7.93 -2.77
CA ALA A 24 22.31 8.12 -3.84
C ALA A 24 21.85 7.45 -5.16
N PHE A 25 21.25 6.26 -5.08
CA PHE A 25 20.68 5.56 -6.23
C PHE A 25 19.51 6.36 -6.85
N LEU A 26 18.57 6.83 -6.02
CA LEU A 26 17.45 7.67 -6.44
C LEU A 26 17.93 9.01 -7.06
N GLN A 27 18.97 9.63 -6.51
CA GLN A 27 19.52 10.91 -6.99
C GLN A 27 20.40 10.77 -8.24
N SER A 28 21.19 9.70 -8.34
CA SER A 28 22.02 9.40 -9.53
C SER A 28 21.18 9.09 -10.76
N SER A 29 19.92 8.70 -10.53
CA SER A 29 18.91 8.44 -11.56
C SER A 29 18.21 9.72 -12.01
N ALA A 30 18.88 10.88 -12.05
CA ALA A 30 18.28 12.20 -12.31
C ALA A 30 17.54 12.34 -13.67
N GLU A 31 17.78 11.46 -14.64
CA GLU A 31 16.97 11.38 -15.87
C GLU A 31 15.69 10.54 -15.73
N ASN A 32 15.51 9.88 -14.59
CA ASN A 32 14.46 8.92 -14.32
C ASN A 32 13.49 9.48 -13.26
N ASN A 33 12.97 10.68 -13.50
CA ASN A 33 11.83 11.24 -12.76
C ASN A 33 10.67 10.23 -12.61
N GLN A 34 10.56 9.30 -13.56
CA GLN A 34 9.59 8.21 -13.48
C GLN A 34 9.88 7.24 -12.34
N LEU A 35 11.13 6.82 -12.13
CA LEU A 35 11.49 5.92 -11.04
C LEU A 35 11.18 6.52 -9.67
N ILE A 36 11.48 7.81 -9.47
CA ILE A 36 11.16 8.50 -8.21
C ILE A 36 9.65 8.54 -7.99
N LYS A 37 8.87 8.85 -9.03
CA LYS A 37 7.41 8.82 -8.97
C LYS A 37 6.87 7.43 -8.65
N ASP A 38 7.35 6.40 -9.34
CA ASP A 38 6.91 5.02 -9.13
C ASP A 38 7.19 4.54 -7.70
N VAL A 39 8.37 4.90 -7.16
CA VAL A 39 8.74 4.61 -5.77
C VAL A 39 7.82 5.32 -4.79
N LEU A 40 7.55 6.62 -4.99
CA LEU A 40 6.65 7.39 -4.13
C LEU A 40 5.20 6.87 -4.21
N ASP A 41 4.68 6.63 -5.41
CA ASP A 41 3.33 6.11 -5.63
C ASP A 41 3.14 4.75 -4.95
N ARG A 42 4.17 3.89 -5.00
CA ARG A 42 4.14 2.59 -4.32
C ARG A 42 4.16 2.74 -2.80
N VAL A 43 5.02 3.60 -2.26
CA VAL A 43 5.06 3.88 -0.82
C VAL A 43 3.73 4.46 -0.34
N ASP A 44 3.17 5.43 -1.04
CA ASP A 44 1.89 6.04 -0.71
C ASP A 44 0.74 5.02 -0.76
N MET A 45 0.74 4.12 -1.75
CA MET A 45 -0.23 3.05 -1.85
C MET A 45 -0.14 2.07 -0.67
N GLU A 46 1.07 1.66 -0.29
CA GLU A 46 1.30 0.77 0.86
C GLU A 46 0.94 1.47 2.18
N MET A 47 1.30 2.74 2.36
CA MET A 47 0.92 3.55 3.52
C MET A 47 -0.59 3.72 3.64
N GLY A 48 -1.31 3.83 2.52
CA GLY A 48 -2.77 3.91 2.52
C GLY A 48 -3.45 2.72 3.20
N ARG A 49 -2.89 1.50 3.07
CA ARG A 49 -3.42 0.30 3.75
C ARG A 49 -3.15 0.35 5.24
N VAL A 50 -1.94 0.71 5.64
CA VAL A 50 -1.56 0.85 7.05
C VAL A 50 -2.42 1.90 7.74
N LEU A 51 -2.69 3.02 7.06
CA LEU A 51 -3.58 4.06 7.57
C LEU A 51 -5.01 3.57 7.76
N GLU A 52 -5.54 2.79 6.80
CA GLU A 52 -6.87 2.18 6.91
C GLU A 52 -6.96 1.22 8.10
N ASP A 53 -5.97 0.34 8.27
CA ASP A 53 -5.92 -0.59 9.41
C ASP A 53 -5.80 0.17 10.74
N LEU A 54 -5.01 1.25 10.77
CA LEU A 54 -4.91 2.10 11.94
C LEU A 54 -6.24 2.78 12.28
N ILE A 55 -6.96 3.29 11.29
CA ILE A 55 -8.29 3.88 11.48
C ILE A 55 -9.23 2.84 12.10
N ASP A 56 -9.25 1.61 11.56
CA ASP A 56 -10.09 0.53 12.08
C ASP A 56 -9.72 0.19 13.54
N VAL A 57 -8.43 0.07 13.85
CA VAL A 57 -7.96 -0.17 15.23
C VAL A 57 -8.37 0.97 16.17
N LEU A 58 -8.30 2.22 15.74
CA LEU A 58 -8.65 3.38 16.57
C LEU A 58 -10.17 3.46 16.80
N VAL A 59 -10.97 3.15 15.79
CA VAL A 59 -12.43 3.06 15.89
C VAL A 59 -12.84 1.91 16.81
N ASP A 60 -12.27 0.72 16.63
CA ASP A 60 -12.56 -0.46 17.44
C ASP A 60 -12.19 -0.27 18.91
N LYS A 61 -11.13 0.50 19.20
CA LYS A 61 -10.74 0.88 20.56
C LYS A 61 -11.54 2.04 21.14
N GLY A 62 -12.43 2.66 20.36
CA GLY A 62 -13.20 3.83 20.76
C GLY A 62 -12.35 5.08 20.99
N VAL A 63 -11.13 5.15 20.41
CA VAL A 63 -10.24 6.32 20.51
C VAL A 63 -10.74 7.45 19.60
N MET A 64 -11.37 7.09 18.48
CA MET A 64 -12.07 8.02 17.58
C MET A 64 -13.34 7.37 17.04
N ASN A 65 -14.28 8.17 16.56
CA ASN A 65 -15.40 7.68 15.76
C ASN A 65 -15.06 7.77 14.27
N PHE A 66 -15.61 6.88 13.46
CA PHE A 66 -15.50 6.96 12.00
C PHE A 66 -16.04 8.30 11.46
N THR A 67 -17.07 8.85 12.10
CA THR A 67 -17.70 10.12 11.76
C THR A 67 -16.85 11.35 12.07
N ASP A 68 -15.72 11.18 12.76
CA ASP A 68 -14.78 12.28 13.04
C ASP A 68 -13.95 12.63 11.79
N LEU A 69 -13.93 11.76 10.77
CA LEU A 69 -13.32 12.02 9.48
C LEU A 69 -14.22 12.91 8.61
N PRO A 70 -13.67 13.73 7.69
CA PRO A 70 -14.47 14.44 6.70
C PRO A 70 -15.31 13.47 5.84
N GLU A 71 -16.54 13.88 5.48
CA GLU A 71 -17.45 13.05 4.67
C GLU A 71 -16.83 12.49 3.38
N PRO A 72 -16.00 13.24 2.61
CA PRO A 72 -15.32 12.68 1.45
C PRO A 72 -14.41 11.49 1.81
N GLU A 73 -13.78 11.53 2.98
CA GLU A 73 -12.83 10.50 3.40
C GLU A 73 -13.54 9.27 3.94
N GLN A 74 -14.66 9.48 4.65
CA GLN A 74 -15.58 8.39 5.00
C GLN A 74 -16.05 7.63 3.75
N ASN A 75 -16.50 8.35 2.72
CA ASN A 75 -16.98 7.76 1.48
C ASN A 75 -15.89 6.95 0.76
N LYS A 76 -14.66 7.47 0.70
CA LYS A 76 -13.52 6.74 0.12
C LYS A 76 -13.23 5.44 0.88
N LEU A 77 -13.23 5.48 2.21
CA LEU A 77 -12.98 4.31 3.05
C LEU A 77 -14.08 3.25 2.88
N LEU A 78 -15.35 3.65 2.88
CA LEU A 78 -16.49 2.75 2.64
C LEU A 78 -16.43 2.12 1.24
N PHE A 79 -16.12 2.91 0.22
CA PHE A 79 -15.99 2.42 -1.15
C PHE A 79 -14.87 1.40 -1.28
N LYS A 80 -13.69 1.67 -0.69
CA LYS A 80 -12.56 0.73 -0.65
C LYS A 80 -12.92 -0.58 0.05
N LYS A 81 -13.60 -0.51 1.22
CA LYS A 81 -14.08 -1.71 1.94
C LYS A 81 -15.07 -2.52 1.09
N THR A 82 -15.97 -1.85 0.39
CA THR A 82 -16.94 -2.49 -0.51
C THR A 82 -16.25 -3.26 -1.64
N ILE A 83 -15.27 -2.63 -2.32
CA ILE A 83 -14.50 -3.28 -3.40
C ILE A 83 -13.73 -4.50 -2.87
N ARG A 84 -13.06 -4.37 -1.71
CA ARG A 84 -12.32 -5.51 -1.15
C ARG A 84 -13.25 -6.66 -0.81
N ASN A 85 -14.38 -6.38 -0.16
CA ASN A 85 -15.36 -7.41 0.19
C ASN A 85 -15.98 -8.09 -1.03
N SER A 86 -16.23 -7.35 -2.12
CA SER A 86 -16.73 -7.96 -3.37
C SER A 86 -15.68 -8.86 -4.01
N LEU A 87 -14.43 -8.40 -4.07
CA LEU A 87 -13.32 -9.21 -4.61
C LEU A 87 -13.05 -10.44 -3.76
N SER A 88 -13.04 -10.33 -2.43
CA SER A 88 -12.85 -11.45 -1.50
C SER A 88 -13.97 -12.51 -1.61
N ARG A 89 -15.19 -12.09 -1.93
CA ARG A 89 -16.32 -13.01 -2.15
C ARG A 89 -16.13 -13.84 -3.42
N ASP A 90 -15.61 -13.25 -4.51
CA ASP A 90 -15.34 -13.97 -5.76
C ASP A 90 -14.17 -14.97 -5.64
N TYR A 91 -13.15 -14.66 -4.82
CA TYR A 91 -12.07 -15.61 -4.53
C TYR A 91 -12.50 -16.81 -3.67
N SER A 92 -13.55 -16.66 -2.85
CA SER A 92 -14.03 -17.74 -1.98
C SER A 92 -14.87 -18.79 -2.71
N ILE A 93 -15.50 -18.44 -3.84
CA ILE A 93 -16.32 -19.36 -4.66
C ILE A 93 -15.47 -20.14 -5.67
N SER A 94 -14.24 -19.70 -5.96
CA SER A 94 -13.37 -20.33 -6.97
C SER A 94 -12.51 -21.49 -6.44
N ASN A 95 -12.56 -21.79 -5.14
CA ASN A 95 -11.71 -22.81 -4.49
C ASN A 95 -12.45 -24.08 -4.04
N GLU A 96 -13.68 -24.32 -4.49
CA GLU A 96 -14.29 -25.66 -4.41
C GLU A 96 -14.20 -26.34 -5.78
N ILE A 97 -13.04 -26.97 -6.06
CA ILE A 97 -12.96 -28.03 -7.07
C ILE A 97 -13.47 -29.31 -6.41
N PRO A 98 -14.58 -29.92 -6.87
CA PRO A 98 -14.97 -31.25 -6.40
C PRO A 98 -14.00 -32.29 -6.97
N LEU A 99 -13.63 -33.25 -6.11
CA LEU A 99 -12.80 -34.42 -6.38
C LEU A 99 -13.23 -35.19 -7.64
#